data_AF-A0A7C5F129-F1
#
_entry.id   AF-A0A7C5F129-F1
#
_cell.length_a   1.000
_cell.length_b   1.000
_cell.length_c   1.000
_cell.angle_alpha   90.00
_cell.angle_beta   90.00
_cell.angle_gamma   90.00
#
_symmetry.space_group_name_H-M   'P 1'
#
loop_
_entity.id
_entity.type
_entity.pdbx_description
1 polymer ?
#
loop_
_entity_poly.entity_id
_entity_poly.type
_entity_poly.pdbx_seq_one_letter_code
_entity_poly.pdbx_strand_id
1 'polypeptide(L)'
;MTFVFNLGIAQLAAAAPAQQNKMKACNEQANEKGLGEGKGDERKAFMKACLSAKSAEGSKGNQQNKMKACNKEAGEKKLKGDERKQFMSDCLSA
;
A
#
# COMPACT_ATOMS: atom_id res chain seq x y z
N MET A 1 -49.89 6.26 13.58
CA MET A 1 -49.57 7.70 13.59
C MET A 1 -48.07 7.88 13.43
N THR A 2 -47.73 8.63 12.39
CA THR A 2 -46.45 9.23 11.99
C THR A 2 -45.81 10.11 13.08
N PHE A 3 -44.47 10.23 13.10
CA PHE A 3 -43.59 11.40 13.40
C PHE A 3 -42.16 10.83 13.62
N VAL A 4 -41.17 10.89 12.70
CA VAL A 4 -40.43 12.01 12.07
C VAL A 4 -39.92 13.06 13.07
N PHE A 5 -38.61 13.01 13.40
CA PHE A 5 -37.59 14.09 13.37
C PHE A 5 -36.41 13.69 14.31
N ASN A 6 -35.23 13.28 13.81
CA ASN A 6 -34.12 14.07 13.25
C ASN A 6 -33.12 14.58 14.31
N LEU A 7 -31.84 14.48 13.92
CA LEU A 7 -30.66 15.21 14.39
C LEU A 7 -29.80 14.64 15.54
N GLY A 8 -28.82 13.83 15.12
CA GLY A 8 -27.42 14.30 15.15
C GLY A 8 -26.54 13.79 16.28
N ILE A 9 -25.62 12.86 15.96
CA ILE A 9 -24.21 12.99 16.34
C ILE A 9 -23.37 12.47 15.18
N ALA A 10 -22.45 13.32 14.72
CA ALA A 10 -21.46 13.03 13.72
C ALA A 10 -20.67 11.76 14.06
N GLN A 11 -20.73 10.75 13.20
CA GLN A 11 -19.62 9.83 13.09
C GLN A 11 -18.83 10.24 11.86
N LEU A 12 -17.78 10.98 12.18
CA LEU A 12 -16.54 11.14 11.45
C LEU A 12 -16.04 9.74 11.03
N ALA A 13 -16.62 9.16 9.98
CA ALA A 13 -16.08 7.93 9.38
C ALA A 13 -14.94 8.37 8.47
N ALA A 14 -13.79 8.51 9.12
CA ALA A 14 -12.49 8.78 8.55
C ALA A 14 -12.38 8.21 7.13
N ALA A 15 -11.93 9.06 6.21
CA ALA A 15 -11.18 8.63 5.05
C ALA A 15 -9.93 7.89 5.58
N ALA A 16 -10.09 6.63 5.98
CA ALA A 16 -9.03 5.80 6.48
C ALA A 16 -8.11 5.44 5.30
N PRO A 17 -6.79 5.61 5.47
CA PRO A 17 -5.84 5.73 4.38
C PRO A 17 -5.93 4.49 3.50
N ALA A 18 -6.08 4.71 2.19
CA ALA A 18 -6.23 3.67 1.19
C ALA A 18 -5.11 2.60 1.24
N GLN A 19 -4.00 2.87 1.94
CA GLN A 19 -2.92 1.93 2.18
C GLN A 19 -3.19 0.91 3.32
N GLN A 20 -3.78 1.30 4.47
CA GLN A 20 -4.03 0.35 5.57
C GLN A 20 -5.22 -0.58 5.31
N ASN A 21 -6.22 -0.11 4.56
CA ASN A 21 -7.36 -0.94 4.15
C ASN A 21 -6.98 -2.08 3.18
N LYS A 22 -5.96 -1.89 2.35
CA LYS A 22 -5.54 -2.88 1.35
C LYS A 22 -4.95 -4.15 1.98
N MET A 23 -4.15 -4.01 3.03
CA MET A 23 -3.54 -5.18 3.68
C MET A 23 -4.58 -6.00 4.43
N LYS A 24 -5.55 -5.35 5.10
CA LYS A 24 -6.67 -6.04 5.75
C LYS A 24 -7.53 -6.79 4.74
N ALA A 25 -7.92 -6.13 3.63
CA ALA A 25 -8.68 -6.76 2.56
C ALA A 25 -7.93 -7.94 1.90
N CYS A 26 -6.62 -7.82 1.67
CA CYS A 26 -5.82 -8.92 1.14
C CYS A 26 -5.67 -10.07 2.14
N ASN A 27 -5.61 -9.80 3.45
CA ASN A 27 -5.60 -10.84 4.47
C ASN A 27 -6.95 -11.55 4.58
N GLU A 28 -8.06 -10.82 4.48
CA GLU A 28 -9.41 -11.39 4.44
C GLU A 28 -9.59 -12.30 3.24
N GLN A 29 -9.23 -11.84 2.03
CA GLN A 29 -9.27 -12.69 0.83
C GLN A 29 -8.33 -13.90 0.90
N ALA A 30 -7.19 -13.77 1.60
CA ALA A 30 -6.29 -14.90 1.82
C ALA A 30 -6.99 -15.97 2.68
N ASN A 31 -7.66 -15.55 3.75
CA ASN A 31 -8.40 -16.43 4.63
C ASN A 31 -9.61 -17.08 3.92
N GLU A 32 -10.36 -16.33 3.10
CA GLU A 32 -11.45 -16.87 2.27
C GLU A 32 -10.96 -17.91 1.26
N LYS A 33 -9.72 -17.77 0.78
CA LYS A 33 -9.05 -18.77 -0.08
C LYS A 33 -8.46 -19.96 0.68
N GLY A 34 -8.67 -20.03 2.00
CA GLY A 34 -8.12 -21.09 2.85
C GLY A 34 -6.60 -20.99 3.02
N LEU A 35 -5.99 -19.83 2.78
CA LEU A 35 -4.56 -19.57 2.99
C LEU A 35 -4.27 -19.17 4.44
N GLY A 36 -4.77 -19.98 5.38
CA GLY A 36 -4.61 -19.78 6.82
C GLY A 36 -3.21 -20.09 7.37
N GLU A 37 -3.06 -20.02 8.69
CA GLU A 37 -1.80 -20.32 9.39
C GLU A 37 -1.29 -21.73 9.02
N GLY A 38 -0.06 -21.80 8.49
CA GLY A 38 0.54 -23.02 7.93
C GLY A 38 0.84 -22.95 6.42
N LYS A 39 0.16 -22.06 5.69
CA LYS A 39 0.39 -21.82 4.24
C LYS A 39 1.24 -20.59 3.97
N GLY A 40 2.36 -20.46 4.69
CA GLY A 40 3.19 -19.25 4.70
C GLY A 40 3.65 -18.79 3.30
N ASP A 41 4.13 -19.71 2.47
CA ASP A 41 4.61 -19.39 1.11
C ASP A 41 3.47 -19.06 0.15
N GLU A 42 2.39 -19.84 0.14
CA GLU A 42 1.20 -19.60 -0.68
C GLU A 42 0.51 -18.27 -0.29
N ARG A 43 0.38 -18.01 1.02
CA ARG A 43 -0.16 -16.75 1.56
C ARG A 43 0.72 -15.57 1.20
N LYS A 44 2.05 -15.72 1.26
CA LYS A 44 3.00 -14.66 0.86
C LYS A 44 2.91 -14.37 -0.64
N ALA A 45 2.81 -15.40 -1.47
CA ALA A 45 2.61 -15.24 -2.91
C ALA A 45 1.27 -14.55 -3.21
N PHE A 46 0.19 -14.99 -2.56
CA PHE A 46 -1.13 -14.40 -2.70
C PHE A 46 -1.17 -12.95 -2.20
N MET A 47 -0.59 -12.66 -1.03
CA MET A 47 -0.55 -11.31 -0.48
C MET A 47 0.32 -10.40 -1.35
N LYS A 48 1.44 -10.90 -1.89
CA LYS A 48 2.23 -10.17 -2.88
C LYS A 48 1.39 -9.86 -4.11
N ALA A 49 0.66 -10.84 -4.66
CA ALA A 49 -0.20 -10.67 -5.83
C ALA A 49 -1.37 -9.72 -5.59
N CYS A 50 -2.10 -9.88 -4.48
CA CYS A 50 -3.22 -9.02 -4.08
C CYS A 50 -2.77 -7.56 -3.88
N LEU A 51 -1.64 -7.38 -3.19
CA LEU A 51 -1.01 -6.06 -3.04
C LEU A 51 -0.44 -5.56 -4.37
N SER A 52 -0.08 -6.42 -5.34
CA SER A 52 0.32 -6.00 -6.70
C SER A 52 -0.86 -5.55 -7.54
N ALA A 53 -1.96 -6.28 -7.51
CA ALA A 53 -3.09 -6.09 -8.42
C ALA A 53 -3.80 -4.76 -8.14
N LYS A 54 -3.85 -4.33 -6.87
CA LYS A 54 -4.39 -3.01 -6.48
C LYS A 54 -3.30 -1.93 -6.31
N SER A 55 -2.06 -2.31 -6.54
CA SER A 55 -0.95 -1.40 -6.86
C SER A 55 -0.61 -1.51 -8.35
N ALA A 56 -1.54 -1.95 -9.20
CA ALA A 56 -1.34 -1.96 -10.66
C ALA A 56 -1.39 -0.55 -11.25
N GLU A 57 -1.75 0.47 -10.46
CA GLU A 57 -1.39 1.88 -10.72
C GLU A 57 0.08 2.21 -10.39
N GLY A 58 0.83 1.26 -9.82
CA GLY A 58 2.19 1.39 -9.32
C GLY A 58 3.03 0.13 -9.58
N SER A 59 2.97 -0.40 -10.80
CA SER A 59 4.18 -0.79 -11.54
C SER A 59 5.21 -1.64 -10.78
N LYS A 60 4.94 -2.92 -10.43
CA LYS A 60 5.99 -3.78 -9.80
C LYS A 60 7.21 -4.08 -10.69
N GLY A 61 7.04 -4.06 -12.02
CA GLY A 61 8.17 -4.15 -12.95
C GLY A 61 8.95 -2.83 -13.08
N ASN A 62 8.26 -1.70 -12.94
CA ASN A 62 8.85 -0.38 -13.05
C ASN A 62 9.41 0.11 -11.69
N GLN A 63 8.92 -0.36 -10.54
CA GLN A 63 9.46 -0.01 -9.22
C GLN A 63 10.93 -0.45 -9.05
N GLN A 64 11.31 -1.64 -9.53
CA GLN A 64 12.71 -2.07 -9.46
C GLN A 64 13.63 -1.27 -10.39
N ASN A 65 13.17 -0.92 -11.59
CA ASN A 65 13.94 -0.08 -12.52
C ASN A 65 14.02 1.37 -12.01
N LYS A 66 12.92 1.91 -11.51
CA LYS A 66 12.83 3.23 -10.87
C LYS A 66 13.73 3.31 -9.64
N MET A 67 13.76 2.29 -8.80
CA MET A 67 14.68 2.21 -7.66
C MET A 67 16.15 2.26 -8.10
N LYS A 68 16.52 1.57 -9.18
CA LYS A 68 17.89 1.64 -9.74
C LYS A 68 18.21 3.05 -10.27
N ALA A 69 17.29 3.66 -11.01
CA ALA A 69 17.44 5.03 -11.52
C ALA A 69 17.59 6.05 -10.38
N CYS A 70 16.68 6.02 -9.39
CA CYS A 70 16.75 6.86 -8.19
C CYS A 70 18.08 6.67 -7.44
N ASN A 71 18.56 5.43 -7.30
CA ASN A 71 19.86 5.20 -6.65
C ASN A 71 21.03 5.76 -7.44
N LYS A 72 21.00 5.67 -8.78
CA LYS A 72 22.02 6.25 -9.66
C LYS A 72 22.02 7.78 -9.53
N GLU A 73 20.87 8.42 -9.64
CA GLU A 73 20.73 9.87 -9.51
C GLU A 73 21.15 10.38 -8.13
N ALA A 74 20.79 9.66 -7.05
CA ALA A 74 21.25 9.99 -5.71
C ALA A 74 22.79 9.94 -5.59
N GLY A 75 23.42 8.96 -6.25
CA GLY A 75 24.88 8.82 -6.30
C GLY A 75 25.55 9.93 -7.12
N GLU A 76 24.98 10.31 -8.26
CA GLU A 76 25.45 11.43 -9.09
C GLU A 76 25.33 12.78 -8.38
N LYS A 77 24.24 12.97 -7.65
CA LYS A 77 24.02 14.13 -6.76
C LYS A 77 24.84 14.05 -5.46
N LYS A 78 25.61 12.95 -5.24
CA LYS A 78 26.40 12.67 -4.04
C LYS A 78 25.60 12.80 -2.73
N LEU A 79 24.29 12.52 -2.78
CA LEU A 79 23.42 12.60 -1.61
C LEU A 79 23.81 11.53 -0.60
N LYS A 80 23.90 11.93 0.67
CA LYS A 80 24.24 11.04 1.79
C LYS A 80 23.30 11.27 2.97
N GLY A 81 23.31 10.34 3.91
CA GLY A 81 22.50 10.45 5.13
C GLY A 81 21.02 10.66 4.81
N ASP A 82 20.42 11.64 5.47
CA ASP A 82 18.99 11.90 5.37
C ASP A 82 18.57 12.54 4.04
N GLU A 83 19.45 13.31 3.38
CA GLU A 83 19.20 13.88 2.05
C GLU A 83 18.94 12.79 1.00
N ARG A 84 19.71 11.69 1.07
CA ARG A 84 19.51 10.54 0.18
C ARG A 84 18.17 9.86 0.45
N LYS A 85 17.76 9.71 1.71
CA LYS A 85 16.50 9.05 2.06
C LYS A 85 15.31 9.85 1.57
N GLN A 86 15.33 11.18 1.78
CA GLN A 86 14.28 12.07 1.33
C GLN A 86 14.17 12.05 -0.20
N PHE A 87 15.30 12.20 -0.90
CA PHE A 87 15.33 12.07 -2.35
C PHE A 87 14.82 10.71 -2.85
N MET A 88 15.21 9.61 -2.19
CA MET A 88 14.74 8.28 -2.58
C MET A 88 13.23 8.13 -2.37
N SER A 89 12.70 8.66 -1.27
CA SER A 89 11.26 8.65 -1.00
C SER A 89 10.52 9.42 -2.09
N ASP A 90 10.92 10.65 -2.37
CA ASP A 90 10.28 11.50 -3.39
C ASP A 90 10.38 10.85 -4.78
N CYS A 91 11.58 10.36 -5.15
CA CYS A 91 11.82 9.72 -6.43
C CYS A 91 11.02 8.42 -6.62
N LEU A 92 10.82 7.63 -5.55
CA LEU A 92 10.03 6.39 -5.60
C LEU A 92 8.52 6.61 -5.46
N SER A 93 8.11 7.78 -4.98
CA SER A 93 6.69 8.15 -4.80
C SER A 93 6.08 8.77 -6.05
N ALA A 94 6.91 9.26 -6.97
CA ALA A 94 6.51 9.78 -8.27
C ALA A 94 5.96 8.71 -9.21
#